data_AF-A0A2V8LCT2-F1
#
_entry.id   AF-A0A2V8LCT2-F1
#
_cell.length_a   1.000
_cell.length_b   1.000
_cell.length_c   1.000
_cell.angle_alpha   90.00
_cell.angle_beta   90.00
_cell.angle_gamma   90.00
#
_symmetry.space_group_name_H-M   'P 1'
#
loop_
_entity.id
_entity.type
_entity.pdbx_description
1 polymer ?
#
loop_
_entity_poly.entity_id
_entity_poly.type
_entity_poly.pdbx_seq_one_letter_code
_entity_poly.pdbx_strand_id
1 'polypeptide(L)'
;MKFFDPNNPNEKKKMIAAGVLGLIAIVVLGYVFFGGSSQRPTNNVVVTRPSPTPRTAAGSAPTPGDSDGVDLTIYQPISYNGTVPALSEADRNIFAYYEAPSPTPKLVYIPTPSPTPTPPLVASGVSPSNVYARTPADFSLQLTGDKFTPAVRIVIDGREMSTRLISSQQLFTTVPAAMITNPGVRQVMARSSDGKLYSNTVTLNVTPPPLPNFSYVGIIGKPHFNDTAVLQEKGSKELINVQRGESVGGRFRVVSISEREVKLIDTTLKITHTLAFSSDQSSSGPYRPPVRAVDDEP
;
A
#
# COMPACT_ATOMS: atom_id res chain seq x y z
N MET A 1 -13.98 29.63 -45.08
CA MET A 1 -13.77 30.30 -43.78
C MET A 1 -14.79 31.43 -43.68
N LYS A 2 -15.90 31.23 -42.96
CA LYS A 2 -16.90 32.30 -42.75
C LYS A 2 -16.36 33.22 -41.66
N PHE A 3 -16.00 34.43 -42.05
CA PHE A 3 -15.49 35.47 -41.17
C PHE A 3 -16.61 36.01 -40.27
N PHE A 4 -16.25 36.29 -39.01
CA PHE A 4 -17.10 36.91 -37.98
C PHE A 4 -17.89 38.10 -38.52
N ASP A 5 -19.18 38.18 -38.17
CA ASP A 5 -20.06 39.25 -38.59
C ASP A 5 -20.39 40.15 -37.38
N PRO A 6 -19.66 41.26 -37.18
CA PRO A 6 -19.73 42.07 -35.97
C PRO A 6 -21.09 42.77 -35.77
N ASN A 7 -22.00 42.69 -36.74
CA ASN A 7 -23.36 43.23 -36.63
C ASN A 7 -24.42 42.20 -36.20
N ASN A 8 -24.05 40.92 -36.04
CA ASN A 8 -25.00 39.92 -35.55
C ASN A 8 -25.19 40.03 -34.02
N PRO A 9 -26.42 40.24 -33.52
CA PRO A 9 -26.69 40.39 -32.09
C PRO A 9 -26.28 39.15 -31.26
N ASN A 10 -26.28 37.96 -31.86
CA ASN A 10 -25.84 36.73 -31.20
C ASN A 10 -24.30 36.64 -31.10
N GLU A 11 -23.57 37.22 -32.04
CA GLU A 11 -22.10 37.27 -31.99
C GLU A 11 -21.60 38.33 -31.02
N LYS A 12 -22.30 39.47 -30.89
CA LYS A 12 -22.02 40.49 -29.88
C LYS A 12 -22.11 39.93 -28.45
N LYS A 13 -23.13 39.11 -28.16
CA LYS A 13 -23.27 38.43 -26.85
C LYS A 13 -22.12 37.46 -26.57
N LYS A 14 -21.67 36.72 -27.59
CA LYS A 14 -20.53 35.80 -27.47
C LYS A 14 -19.21 36.54 -27.26
N MET A 15 -19.01 37.68 -27.92
CA MET A 15 -17.84 38.52 -27.75
C MET A 15 -17.77 39.15 -26.35
N ILE A 16 -18.90 39.65 -25.84
CA ILE A 16 -18.98 40.20 -24.47
C ILE A 16 -18.68 39.08 -23.44
N ALA A 17 -19.27 37.89 -23.61
CA ALA A 17 -19.00 36.76 -22.73
C ALA A 17 -17.52 36.33 -22.75
N ALA A 18 -16.90 36.31 -23.94
CA ALA A 18 -15.48 35.99 -24.08
C ALA A 18 -14.58 37.04 -23.42
N GLY A 19 -14.91 38.33 -23.53
CA GLY A 19 -14.19 39.41 -22.85
C GLY A 19 -14.26 39.32 -21.33
N VAL A 20 -15.45 39.03 -20.78
CA VAL A 20 -15.64 38.85 -19.33
C VAL A 20 -14.87 37.64 -18.80
N LEU A 21 -14.91 36.50 -19.51
CA LEU A 21 -14.15 35.31 -19.14
C LEU A 21 -12.63 35.54 -19.19
N GLY A 22 -12.15 36.29 -20.18
CA GLY A 22 -10.74 36.67 -20.27
C GLY A 22 -10.27 37.50 -19.07
N LEU A 23 -11.08 38.48 -18.64
CA LEU A 23 -10.76 39.29 -17.46
C LEU A 23 -10.75 38.46 -16.17
N ILE A 24 -11.71 37.56 -15.98
CA ILE A 24 -11.76 36.67 -14.81
C ILE A 24 -10.52 35.77 -14.76
N ALA A 25 -10.10 35.21 -15.91
CA ALA A 25 -8.90 34.38 -15.98
C ALA A 25 -7.62 35.14 -15.57
N ILE A 26 -7.49 36.41 -15.96
CA ILE A 26 -6.34 37.26 -15.58
C ILE A 26 -6.33 37.53 -14.07
N VAL A 27 -7.49 37.79 -13.46
CA VAL A 27 -7.60 38.03 -12.02
C VAL A 27 -7.23 36.77 -11.22
N VAL A 28 -7.71 35.61 -11.63
CA VAL A 28 -7.37 34.32 -10.99
C VAL A 28 -5.88 34.02 -11.13
N LEU A 29 -5.29 34.30 -12.29
CA LEU A 29 -3.85 34.11 -12.51
C LEU A 29 -3.02 35.06 -11.62
N GLY A 30 -3.43 36.32 -11.47
CA GLY A 30 -2.82 37.26 -10.53
C GLY A 30 -2.86 36.76 -9.08
N TYR A 31 -3.98 36.18 -8.66
CA TYR A 31 -4.15 35.65 -7.31
C TYR A 31 -3.25 34.43 -7.04
N VAL A 32 -3.13 33.50 -8.00
CA VAL A 32 -2.30 32.29 -7.84
C VAL A 32 -0.81 32.62 -7.79
N PHE A 33 -0.35 33.59 -8.59
CA PHE A 33 1.08 33.91 -8.68
C PHE A 33 1.56 34.94 -7.66
N PHE A 34 0.69 35.81 -7.13
CA PHE A 34 1.10 36.88 -6.21
C PHE A 34 0.41 36.83 -4.81
N GLY A 35 -0.55 35.93 -4.59
CA GLY A 35 -1.34 35.86 -3.34
C GLY A 35 -0.82 34.93 -2.24
N GLY A 36 0.33 34.28 -2.41
CA GLY A 36 0.87 33.33 -1.43
C GLY A 36 1.88 33.95 -0.47
N SER A 37 1.45 34.21 0.77
CA SER A 37 2.32 34.67 1.86
C SER A 37 3.33 33.59 2.28
N SER A 38 4.60 33.97 2.24
CA SER A 38 5.76 33.14 2.57
C SER A 38 5.77 32.77 4.06
N GLN A 39 5.42 31.52 4.40
CA GLN A 39 5.79 30.94 5.70
C GLN A 39 7.13 30.21 5.57
N ARG A 40 8.12 30.75 6.26
CA ARG A 40 9.50 30.24 6.37
C ARG A 40 9.49 28.99 7.24
N PRO A 41 10.14 27.87 6.84
CA PRO A 41 10.19 26.68 7.67
C PRO A 41 11.07 26.93 8.91
N THR A 42 10.53 26.66 10.10
CA THR A 42 11.26 26.69 11.36
C THR A 42 12.09 25.40 11.50
N ASN A 43 13.41 25.56 11.63
CA ASN A 43 14.32 24.48 12.00
C ASN A 43 14.08 24.10 13.47
N ASN A 44 13.47 22.95 13.71
CA ASN A 44 13.44 22.35 15.04
C ASN A 44 14.78 21.69 15.31
N VAL A 45 15.56 22.29 16.22
CA VAL A 45 16.78 21.71 16.79
C VAL A 45 16.40 20.49 17.62
N VAL A 46 16.84 19.31 17.19
CA VAL A 46 16.76 18.07 17.96
C VAL A 46 17.77 18.16 19.10
N VAL A 47 17.29 18.35 20.33
CA VAL A 47 18.09 18.19 21.54
C VAL A 47 18.32 16.69 21.76
N THR A 48 19.56 16.24 21.61
CA THR A 48 20.00 14.87 21.91
C THR A 48 19.87 14.61 23.41
N ARG A 49 19.03 13.63 23.76
CA ARG A 49 18.86 13.10 25.13
C ARG A 49 19.99 12.10 25.43
N PRO A 50 20.80 12.26 26.50
CA PRO A 50 21.78 11.25 26.88
C PRO A 50 21.10 10.02 27.49
N SER A 51 21.59 8.85 27.09
CA SER A 51 21.22 7.51 27.57
C SER A 51 21.64 7.27 29.03
N PRO A 52 20.85 6.54 29.84
CA PRO A 52 21.16 6.31 31.25
C PRO A 52 22.12 5.11 31.44
N THR A 53 23.12 5.29 32.31
CA THR A 53 24.08 4.28 32.77
C THR A 53 23.44 3.34 33.80
N PRO A 54 23.73 2.02 33.83
CA PRO A 54 23.17 1.10 34.82
C PRO A 54 23.82 1.25 36.20
N ARG A 55 22.99 1.24 37.25
CA ARG A 55 23.38 1.26 38.67
C ARG A 55 23.26 -0.15 39.24
N THR A 56 24.34 -0.68 39.81
CA THR A 56 24.38 -1.97 40.52
C THR A 56 23.65 -1.84 41.86
N ALA A 57 22.64 -2.67 42.09
CA ALA A 57 21.97 -2.82 43.39
C ALA A 57 22.22 -4.23 43.93
N ALA A 58 22.78 -4.32 45.13
CA ALA A 58 22.99 -5.54 45.87
C ALA A 58 21.66 -6.02 46.49
N GLY A 59 21.41 -7.33 46.44
CA GLY A 59 20.27 -7.99 47.08
C GLY A 59 20.61 -9.47 47.34
N SER A 60 20.37 -9.88 48.58
CA SER A 60 20.82 -11.07 49.31
C SER A 60 20.08 -12.39 48.97
N ALA A 61 20.76 -13.52 49.15
CA ALA A 61 20.20 -14.87 49.12
C ALA A 61 20.48 -15.63 50.46
N PRO A 62 19.65 -16.59 50.87
CA PRO A 62 19.49 -16.99 52.28
C PRO A 62 20.35 -18.19 52.74
N THR A 63 20.57 -18.24 54.05
CA THR A 63 21.31 -19.27 54.82
C THR A 63 20.45 -20.50 55.18
N PRO A 64 21.00 -21.72 55.17
CA PRO A 64 20.57 -22.85 56.01
C PRO A 64 21.54 -22.99 57.21
N GLY A 65 21.17 -23.33 58.45
CA GLY A 65 20.07 -24.15 58.97
C GLY A 65 20.68 -25.35 59.71
N ASP A 66 20.65 -25.31 61.05
CA ASP A 66 21.32 -26.23 62.00
C ASP A 66 21.06 -27.74 61.80
N SER A 67 22.05 -28.56 62.15
CA SER A 67 21.87 -29.95 62.58
C SER A 67 23.00 -30.40 63.53
N ASP A 68 22.63 -30.46 64.81
CA ASP A 68 22.94 -31.48 65.81
C ASP A 68 24.25 -32.29 65.75
N GLY A 69 25.06 -32.09 66.81
CA GLY A 69 25.65 -33.20 67.58
C GLY A 69 27.03 -33.68 67.16
N VAL A 70 28.09 -33.02 67.64
CA VAL A 70 29.41 -33.65 67.78
C VAL A 70 30.06 -33.25 69.10
N ASP A 71 30.28 -34.23 69.96
CA ASP A 71 30.94 -34.12 71.26
C ASP A 71 32.42 -33.78 71.08
N LEU A 72 32.81 -32.57 71.48
CA LEU A 72 34.16 -32.03 71.30
C LEU A 72 35.17 -32.55 72.33
N THR A 73 34.78 -33.43 73.24
CA THR A 73 35.64 -33.89 74.36
C THR A 73 36.67 -34.97 73.99
N ILE A 74 36.67 -35.45 72.74
CA ILE A 74 37.59 -36.49 72.23
C ILE A 74 38.78 -35.95 71.40
N TYR A 75 38.90 -34.62 71.24
CA TYR A 75 39.99 -34.03 70.47
C TYR A 75 41.15 -33.59 71.36
N GLN A 76 42.24 -34.36 71.37
CA GLN A 76 43.53 -33.91 71.88
C GLN A 76 44.26 -33.10 70.77
N PRO A 77 44.82 -31.91 71.07
CA PRO A 77 45.57 -31.16 70.06
C PRO A 77 46.83 -31.92 69.68
N ILE A 78 46.90 -32.36 68.42
CA ILE A 78 48.10 -32.93 67.83
C ILE A 78 49.09 -31.78 67.60
N SER A 79 50.22 -31.79 68.32
CA SER A 79 51.34 -30.90 68.03
C SER A 79 52.11 -31.43 66.82
N TYR A 80 51.73 -30.98 65.63
CA TYR A 80 52.44 -31.32 64.41
C TYR A 80 53.77 -30.53 64.34
N ASN A 81 54.88 -31.21 64.57
CA ASN A 81 56.23 -30.64 64.52
C ASN A 81 56.93 -30.90 63.17
N GLY A 82 56.16 -30.85 62.08
CA GLY A 82 56.69 -31.03 60.73
C GLY A 82 57.22 -29.72 60.17
N THR A 83 58.43 -29.77 59.61
CA THR A 83 59.06 -28.65 58.89
C THR A 83 58.14 -28.22 57.76
N VAL A 84 57.60 -27.00 57.83
CA VAL A 84 56.85 -26.41 56.72
C VAL A 84 57.84 -26.29 55.56
N PRO A 85 57.63 -26.99 54.42
CA PRO A 85 58.50 -26.79 53.27
C PRO A 85 58.44 -25.31 52.88
N ALA A 86 59.60 -24.76 52.52
CA ALA A 86 59.71 -23.36 52.14
C ALA A 86 58.61 -23.01 51.13
N LEU A 87 57.86 -21.93 51.41
CA LEU A 87 56.92 -21.33 50.48
C LEU A 87 57.61 -21.27 49.11
N SER A 88 57.08 -22.00 48.14
CA SER A 88 57.33 -21.63 46.74
C SER A 88 56.98 -20.15 46.65
N GLU A 89 57.94 -19.34 46.21
CA GLU A 89 57.86 -17.88 46.16
C GLU A 89 56.45 -17.42 45.76
N ALA A 90 55.92 -16.39 46.44
CA ALA A 90 54.57 -15.86 46.23
C ALA A 90 54.27 -15.43 44.79
N ASP A 91 55.29 -15.39 43.92
CA ASP A 91 55.20 -15.08 42.50
C ASP A 91 55.20 -16.30 41.57
N ARG A 92 55.13 -17.53 42.09
CA ARG A 92 54.86 -18.72 41.26
C ARG A 92 53.36 -18.98 41.17
N ASN A 93 52.77 -18.62 40.04
CA ASN A 93 51.37 -18.89 39.75
C ASN A 93 51.10 -20.39 39.56
N ILE A 94 50.85 -21.11 40.65
CA ILE A 94 50.46 -22.54 40.68
C ILE A 94 49.00 -22.77 40.23
N PHE A 95 48.25 -21.71 39.93
CA PHE A 95 46.93 -21.74 39.28
C PHE A 95 46.98 -21.32 37.81
N ALA A 96 48.16 -21.30 37.19
CA ALA A 96 48.28 -21.12 35.75
C ALA A 96 47.75 -22.37 35.03
N TYR A 97 46.42 -22.46 34.87
CA TYR A 97 45.85 -23.36 33.88
C TYR A 97 46.35 -22.89 32.51
N TYR A 98 46.81 -23.82 31.69
CA TYR A 98 47.09 -23.55 30.29
C TYR A 98 45.78 -23.07 29.65
N GLU A 99 45.66 -21.75 29.42
CA GLU A 99 44.70 -21.22 28.48
C GLU A 99 45.24 -21.58 27.10
N ALA A 100 44.61 -22.56 26.44
CA ALA A 100 44.86 -22.79 25.03
C ALA A 100 44.73 -21.44 24.32
N PRO A 101 45.69 -21.07 23.44
CA PRO A 101 45.63 -19.79 22.75
C PRO A 101 44.24 -19.65 22.15
N SER A 102 43.55 -18.54 22.46
CA SER A 102 42.21 -18.28 21.96
C SER A 102 42.19 -18.66 20.48
N PRO A 103 41.35 -19.64 20.07
CA PRO A 103 41.43 -20.20 18.73
C PRO A 103 41.37 -19.03 17.77
N THR A 104 42.39 -18.90 16.92
CA THR A 104 42.49 -17.80 15.97
C THR A 104 41.11 -17.61 15.34
N PRO A 105 40.50 -16.43 15.44
CA PRO A 105 39.14 -16.24 14.96
C PRO A 105 39.10 -16.75 13.52
N LYS A 106 38.31 -17.80 13.28
CA LYS A 106 38.12 -18.33 11.93
C LYS A 106 37.61 -17.16 11.11
N LEU A 107 38.41 -16.73 10.13
CA LEU A 107 37.98 -15.72 9.18
C LEU A 107 36.69 -16.24 8.52
N VAL A 108 35.56 -15.65 8.88
CA VAL A 108 34.32 -15.86 8.13
C VAL A 108 34.56 -15.15 6.81
N TYR A 109 34.87 -15.91 5.76
CA TYR A 109 34.90 -15.39 4.41
C TYR A 109 33.46 -14.98 4.06
N ILE A 110 33.15 -13.71 4.24
CA ILE A 110 31.97 -13.10 3.65
C ILE A 110 32.28 -13.11 2.14
N PRO A 111 31.60 -13.92 1.32
CA PRO A 111 31.87 -13.90 -0.11
C PRO A 111 31.70 -12.46 -0.58
N THR A 112 32.71 -11.94 -1.29
CA THR A 112 32.58 -10.68 -2.00
C THR A 112 31.30 -10.76 -2.81
N PRO A 113 30.33 -9.83 -2.65
CA PRO A 113 29.07 -9.91 -3.38
C PRO A 113 29.41 -9.95 -4.88
N SER A 114 29.09 -11.07 -5.52
CA SER A 114 29.24 -11.21 -6.97
C SER A 114 28.42 -10.08 -7.62
N PRO A 115 29.00 -9.29 -8.55
CA PRO A 115 28.27 -8.18 -9.15
C PRO A 115 27.03 -8.74 -9.86
N THR A 116 25.86 -8.15 -9.58
CA THR A 116 24.62 -8.51 -10.27
C THR A 116 24.85 -8.42 -11.77
N PRO A 117 24.62 -9.50 -12.55
CA PRO A 117 24.92 -9.51 -13.97
C PRO A 117 24.10 -8.45 -14.70
N THR A 118 24.78 -7.54 -15.39
CA THR A 118 24.14 -6.48 -16.18
C THR A 118 23.19 -7.11 -17.20
N PRO A 119 21.90 -6.73 -17.22
CA PRO A 119 20.94 -7.30 -18.17
C PRO A 119 21.38 -7.08 -19.62
N PRO A 120 21.31 -8.11 -20.49
CA PRO A 120 21.68 -7.98 -21.90
C PRO A 120 20.70 -7.12 -22.72
N LEU A 121 19.45 -6.97 -22.26
CA LEU A 121 18.40 -6.14 -22.88
C LEU A 121 18.10 -4.92 -22.01
N VAL A 122 17.53 -3.88 -22.62
CA VAL A 122 17.08 -2.68 -21.89
C VAL A 122 15.57 -2.56 -22.04
N ALA A 123 14.88 -2.31 -20.94
CA ALA A 123 13.48 -1.93 -20.89
C ALA A 123 13.38 -0.52 -20.29
N SER A 124 12.94 0.43 -21.11
CA SER A 124 12.94 1.86 -20.76
C SER A 124 11.60 2.29 -20.14
N GLY A 125 10.49 1.71 -20.57
CA GLY A 125 9.17 2.15 -20.12
C GLY A 125 8.04 1.25 -20.58
N VAL A 126 6.88 1.43 -19.94
CA VAL A 126 5.63 0.76 -20.33
C VAL A 126 4.54 1.80 -20.58
N SER A 127 3.69 1.52 -21.57
CA SER A 127 2.53 2.34 -21.89
C SER A 127 1.29 1.45 -22.02
N PRO A 128 0.22 1.69 -21.26
CA PRO A 128 0.11 2.66 -20.16
C PRO A 128 0.99 2.28 -18.95
N SER A 129 1.47 3.28 -18.20
CA SER A 129 2.21 3.06 -16.94
C SER A 129 1.31 2.99 -15.70
N ASN A 130 0.06 3.44 -15.82
CA ASN A 130 -0.92 3.40 -14.76
C ASN A 130 -2.28 2.90 -15.29
N VAL A 131 -2.88 1.96 -14.57
CA VAL A 131 -4.19 1.38 -14.89
C VAL A 131 -5.03 1.24 -13.61
N TYR A 132 -6.36 1.19 -13.75
CA TYR A 132 -7.25 0.96 -12.62
C TYR A 132 -7.48 -0.53 -12.39
N ALA A 133 -7.42 -0.95 -11.13
CA ALA A 133 -7.74 -2.30 -10.73
C ALA A 133 -9.20 -2.62 -11.05
N ARG A 134 -9.50 -3.90 -11.30
CA ARG A 134 -10.85 -4.42 -11.57
C ARG A 134 -11.50 -3.87 -12.86
N THR A 135 -10.71 -3.26 -13.74
CA THR A 135 -11.18 -2.92 -15.10
C THR A 135 -11.55 -4.23 -15.81
N PRO A 136 -12.79 -4.37 -16.34
CA PRO A 136 -13.28 -5.66 -16.82
C PRO A 136 -12.75 -6.05 -18.21
N ALA A 137 -12.23 -5.10 -18.97
CA ALA A 137 -11.71 -5.33 -20.31
C ALA A 137 -10.19 -5.58 -20.29
N ASP A 138 -9.74 -6.43 -21.20
CA ASP A 138 -8.32 -6.59 -21.48
C ASP A 138 -7.75 -5.30 -22.09
N PHE A 139 -6.47 -5.05 -21.85
CA PHE A 139 -5.81 -3.86 -22.38
C PHE A 139 -4.50 -4.20 -23.08
N SER A 140 -4.12 -3.35 -24.03
CA SER A 140 -2.85 -3.43 -24.72
C SER A 140 -1.75 -2.75 -23.91
N LEU A 141 -0.66 -3.48 -23.67
CA LEU A 141 0.55 -2.96 -23.05
C LEU A 141 1.69 -2.93 -24.07
N GLN A 142 2.31 -1.77 -24.23
CA GLN A 142 3.52 -1.60 -25.00
C GLN A 142 4.72 -1.47 -24.05
N LEU A 143 5.73 -2.30 -24.25
CA LEU A 143 7.03 -2.20 -23.58
C LEU A 143 8.04 -1.59 -24.55
N THR A 144 8.64 -0.47 -24.16
CA THR A 144 9.70 0.21 -24.91
C THR A 144 11.06 -0.11 -24.31
N GLY A 145 12.09 -0.18 -25.16
CA GLY A 145 13.43 -0.58 -24.74
C GLY A 145 14.40 -0.67 -25.90
N ASP A 146 15.44 -1.48 -25.75
CA ASP A 146 16.46 -1.73 -26.78
C ASP A 146 16.85 -3.21 -26.84
N LYS A 147 17.30 -3.63 -28.03
CA LYS A 147 17.82 -4.98 -28.35
C LYS A 147 16.80 -6.11 -28.18
N PHE A 148 15.52 -5.82 -28.37
CA PHE A 148 14.49 -6.85 -28.43
C PHE A 148 14.63 -7.71 -29.68
N THR A 149 14.43 -9.02 -29.51
CA THR A 149 14.47 -10.01 -30.58
C THR A 149 13.15 -10.80 -30.62
N PRO A 150 12.83 -11.49 -31.73
CA PRO A 150 11.57 -12.26 -31.83
C PRO A 150 11.43 -13.40 -30.82
N ALA A 151 12.54 -13.85 -30.22
CA ALA A 151 12.56 -14.88 -29.18
C ALA A 151 12.08 -14.37 -27.81
N VAL A 152 12.00 -13.05 -27.63
CA VAL A 152 11.70 -12.43 -26.32
C VAL A 152 10.18 -12.29 -26.12
N ARG A 153 9.76 -12.43 -24.87
CA ARG A 153 8.38 -12.27 -24.40
C ARG A 153 8.36 -11.28 -23.24
N ILE A 154 7.24 -10.57 -23.09
CA ILE A 154 6.95 -9.74 -21.92
C ILE A 154 6.54 -10.68 -20.78
N VAL A 155 7.11 -10.44 -19.61
CA VAL A 155 6.82 -11.15 -18.37
C VAL A 155 6.28 -10.15 -17.36
N ILE A 156 5.09 -10.39 -16.82
CA ILE A 156 4.44 -9.54 -15.82
C ILE A 156 4.26 -10.34 -14.54
N ASP A 157 4.83 -9.89 -13.42
CA ASP A 157 4.83 -10.59 -12.13
C ASP A 157 5.25 -12.08 -12.26
N GLY A 158 6.25 -12.33 -13.11
CA GLY A 158 6.77 -13.67 -13.39
C GLY A 158 5.96 -14.51 -14.37
N ARG A 159 4.81 -14.02 -14.88
CA ARG A 159 3.98 -14.71 -15.87
C ARG A 159 4.28 -14.24 -17.28
N GLU A 160 4.54 -15.18 -18.18
CA GLU A 160 4.82 -14.88 -19.58
C GLU A 160 3.53 -14.51 -20.33
N MET A 161 3.64 -13.48 -21.17
CA MET A 161 2.52 -12.91 -21.90
C MET A 161 2.68 -13.12 -23.40
N SER A 162 1.56 -13.27 -24.11
CA SER A 162 1.56 -13.38 -25.57
C SER A 162 2.05 -12.07 -26.19
N THR A 163 3.31 -12.07 -26.64
CA THR A 163 4.03 -10.87 -27.05
C THR A 163 4.28 -10.86 -28.55
N ARG A 164 4.02 -9.73 -29.17
CA ARG A 164 4.37 -9.42 -30.56
C ARG A 164 5.50 -8.40 -30.60
N LEU A 165 6.56 -8.72 -31.33
CA LEU A 165 7.63 -7.78 -31.64
C LEU A 165 7.17 -6.83 -32.75
N ILE A 166 7.22 -5.53 -32.49
CA ILE A 166 6.99 -4.49 -33.51
C ILE A 166 8.33 -4.08 -34.12
N SER A 167 9.32 -3.81 -33.26
CA SER A 167 10.69 -3.48 -33.64
C SER A 167 11.66 -3.93 -32.55
N SER A 168 12.96 -3.81 -32.77
CA SER A 168 13.99 -4.06 -31.76
C SER A 168 13.88 -3.17 -30.51
N GLN A 169 12.98 -2.20 -30.50
CA GLN A 169 12.74 -1.26 -29.40
C GLN A 169 11.33 -1.30 -28.84
N GLN A 170 10.43 -2.10 -29.44
CA GLN A 170 9.02 -2.12 -29.08
C GLN A 170 8.47 -3.54 -29.09
N LEU A 171 7.97 -3.95 -27.92
CA LEU A 171 7.19 -5.15 -27.72
C LEU A 171 5.76 -4.76 -27.37
N PHE A 172 4.81 -5.55 -27.84
CA PHE A 172 3.39 -5.37 -27.59
C PHE A 172 2.80 -6.64 -27.02
N THR A 173 1.93 -6.52 -26.02
CA THR A 173 1.19 -7.65 -25.46
C THR A 173 -0.21 -7.24 -25.08
N THR A 174 -1.14 -8.19 -25.08
CA THR A 174 -2.44 -8.02 -24.44
C THR A 174 -2.35 -8.52 -23.00
N VAL A 175 -2.79 -7.70 -22.05
CA VAL A 175 -2.83 -8.02 -20.63
C VAL A 175 -4.26 -8.35 -20.22
N PRO A 176 -4.54 -9.58 -19.74
CA PRO A 176 -5.85 -9.96 -19.27
C PRO A 176 -6.28 -9.17 -18.03
N ALA A 177 -7.58 -8.88 -17.92
CA ALA A 177 -8.16 -8.20 -16.76
C ALA A 177 -7.86 -8.90 -15.40
N ALA A 178 -7.64 -10.23 -15.42
CA ALA A 178 -7.28 -11.02 -14.24
C ALA A 178 -5.93 -10.61 -13.61
N MET A 179 -5.00 -10.02 -14.37
CA MET A 179 -3.70 -9.56 -13.84
C MET A 179 -3.82 -8.28 -13.01
N ILE A 180 -4.92 -7.55 -13.16
CA ILE A 180 -5.16 -6.25 -12.53
C ILE A 180 -6.35 -6.28 -11.57
N THR A 181 -6.76 -7.45 -11.07
CA THR A 181 -7.86 -7.53 -10.10
C THR A 181 -7.54 -6.80 -8.80
N ASN A 182 -6.31 -6.92 -8.32
CA ASN A 182 -5.86 -6.29 -7.09
C ASN A 182 -4.98 -5.07 -7.41
N PRO A 183 -5.18 -3.94 -6.69
CA PRO A 183 -4.29 -2.80 -6.77
C PRO A 183 -2.89 -3.19 -6.27
N GLY A 184 -1.86 -2.56 -6.82
CA GLY A 184 -0.47 -2.82 -6.51
C GLY A 184 0.47 -2.51 -7.67
N VAL A 185 1.77 -2.56 -7.39
CA VAL A 185 2.80 -2.43 -8.43
C VAL A 185 3.03 -3.80 -9.07
N ARG A 186 3.00 -3.84 -10.40
CA ARG A 186 3.34 -5.01 -11.20
C ARG A 186 4.73 -4.81 -11.81
N GLN A 187 5.57 -5.84 -11.74
CA GLN A 187 6.88 -5.83 -12.38
C GLN A 187 6.75 -6.35 -13.80
N VAL A 188 7.21 -5.56 -14.76
CA VAL A 188 7.22 -5.89 -16.19
C VAL A 188 8.66 -5.99 -16.65
N MET A 189 9.01 -7.08 -17.32
CA MET A 189 10.33 -7.24 -17.94
C MET A 189 10.20 -7.96 -19.27
N ALA A 190 11.23 -7.88 -20.11
CA ALA A 190 11.37 -8.68 -21.31
C ALA A 190 12.31 -9.85 -21.03
N ARG A 191 11.91 -11.08 -21.36
CA ARG A 191 12.72 -12.30 -21.18
C ARG A 191 12.52 -13.28 -22.33
N SER A 192 13.59 -13.97 -22.75
CA SER A 192 13.50 -15.13 -23.65
C SER A 192 13.11 -16.39 -22.90
N SER A 193 12.48 -17.36 -23.58
CA SER A 193 12.15 -18.68 -23.02
C SER A 193 13.36 -19.41 -22.44
N ASP A 194 14.54 -19.20 -23.03
CA ASP A 194 15.78 -19.85 -22.63
C ASP A 194 16.41 -19.22 -21.38
N GLY A 195 15.83 -18.12 -20.86
CA GLY A 195 16.33 -17.37 -19.71
C GLY A 195 17.61 -16.56 -19.93
N LYS A 196 18.31 -16.77 -21.06
CA LYS A 196 19.60 -16.12 -21.35
C LYS A 196 19.49 -14.63 -21.69
N LEU A 197 18.39 -14.22 -22.32
CA LEU A 197 18.12 -12.83 -22.66
C LEU A 197 17.06 -12.30 -21.70
N TYR A 198 17.40 -11.29 -20.91
CA TYR A 198 16.51 -10.62 -19.98
C TYR A 198 16.80 -9.12 -19.93
N SER A 199 15.78 -8.31 -19.64
CA SER A 199 15.90 -6.87 -19.41
C SER A 199 15.90 -6.53 -17.92
N ASN A 200 16.16 -5.26 -17.61
CA ASN A 200 15.74 -4.70 -16.31
C ASN A 200 14.22 -4.71 -16.17
N THR A 201 13.75 -4.52 -14.93
CA THR A 201 12.32 -4.43 -14.61
C THR A 201 11.82 -3.01 -14.72
N VAL A 202 10.65 -2.84 -15.33
CA VAL A 202 9.86 -1.61 -15.36
C VAL A 202 8.59 -1.84 -14.56
N THR A 203 8.06 -0.80 -13.92
CA THR A 203 6.85 -0.90 -13.11
C THR A 203 5.61 -0.52 -13.90
N LEU A 204 4.53 -1.28 -13.70
CA LEU A 204 3.17 -0.94 -14.08
C LEU A 204 2.37 -0.71 -12.79
N ASN A 205 1.82 0.48 -12.63
CA ASN A 205 1.05 0.81 -11.44
C ASN A 205 -0.43 0.45 -11.62
N VAL A 206 -0.97 -0.35 -10.70
CA VAL A 206 -2.39 -0.72 -10.67
C VAL A 206 -3.03 0.00 -9.49
N THR A 207 -3.77 1.07 -9.78
CA THR A 207 -4.41 1.92 -8.77
C THR A 207 -5.80 1.43 -8.41
N PRO A 208 -6.27 1.60 -7.16
CA PRO A 208 -7.64 1.26 -6.80
C PRO A 208 -8.63 2.08 -7.65
N PRO A 209 -9.76 1.50 -8.07
CA PRO A 209 -10.77 2.23 -8.82
C PRO A 209 -11.41 3.31 -7.94
N PRO A 210 -11.81 4.46 -8.49
CA PRO A 210 -12.51 5.48 -7.73
C PRO A 210 -13.82 4.93 -7.17
N LEU A 211 -14.03 5.12 -5.86
CA LEU A 211 -15.19 4.60 -5.16
C LEU A 211 -16.36 5.58 -5.25
N PRO A 212 -17.62 5.10 -5.33
CA PRO A 212 -18.79 5.95 -5.19
C PRO A 212 -18.84 6.59 -3.80
N ASN A 213 -19.13 7.89 -3.74
CA ASN A 213 -19.28 8.64 -2.48
C ASN A 213 -20.71 8.54 -1.90
N PHE A 214 -21.38 7.42 -2.12
CA PHE A 214 -22.78 7.21 -1.75
C PHE A 214 -22.92 6.03 -0.79
N SER A 215 -23.87 6.14 0.12
CA SER A 215 -24.38 5.06 0.95
C SER A 215 -25.80 4.70 0.48
N TYR A 216 -26.14 3.42 0.47
CA TYR A 216 -27.47 2.97 0.06
C TYR A 216 -28.39 2.93 1.28
N VAL A 217 -29.45 3.75 1.27
CA VAL A 217 -30.38 3.91 2.41
C VAL A 217 -31.60 3.02 2.28
N GLY A 218 -32.00 2.63 1.07
CA GLY A 218 -33.13 1.73 0.87
C GLY A 218 -33.85 1.93 -0.47
N ILE A 219 -34.91 1.14 -0.67
CA ILE A 219 -35.71 1.14 -1.89
C ILE A 219 -37.09 1.74 -1.61
N ILE A 220 -37.59 2.53 -2.57
CA ILE A 220 -38.97 2.97 -2.64
C ILE A 220 -39.62 2.20 -3.79
N GLY A 221 -40.38 1.17 -3.44
CA GLY A 221 -41.18 0.40 -4.39
C GLY A 221 -42.38 1.21 -4.87
N LYS A 222 -42.58 1.29 -6.19
CA LYS A 222 -43.78 1.89 -6.79
C LYS A 222 -44.64 0.79 -7.42
N PRO A 223 -45.99 0.92 -7.45
CA PRO A 223 -46.89 -0.10 -8.02
C PRO A 223 -46.60 -0.48 -9.49
N HIS A 224 -45.87 0.37 -10.21
CA HIS A 224 -45.58 0.25 -11.64
C HIS A 224 -44.11 -0.13 -11.92
N PHE A 225 -43.49 -0.98 -11.10
CA PHE A 225 -42.18 -1.64 -11.35
C PHE A 225 -40.93 -0.75 -11.43
N ASN A 226 -41.05 0.56 -11.19
CA ASN A 226 -39.90 1.47 -11.19
C ASN A 226 -39.31 1.58 -9.77
N ASP A 227 -38.54 0.56 -9.41
CA ASP A 227 -37.72 0.55 -8.20
C ASP A 227 -36.85 1.80 -8.15
N THR A 228 -37.04 2.60 -7.11
CA THR A 228 -36.28 3.82 -6.88
C THR A 228 -35.36 3.57 -5.69
N ALA A 229 -34.04 3.63 -5.92
CA ALA A 229 -33.06 3.57 -4.85
C ALA A 229 -32.90 4.93 -4.20
N VAL A 230 -32.82 4.95 -2.88
CA VAL A 230 -32.48 6.12 -2.08
C VAL A 230 -31.01 6.01 -1.71
N LEU A 231 -30.21 6.95 -2.21
CA LEU A 231 -28.80 7.08 -1.91
C LEU A 231 -28.59 8.29 -1.01
N GLN A 232 -27.67 8.18 -0.05
CA GLN A 232 -27.20 9.32 0.74
C GLN A 232 -25.76 9.62 0.39
N GLU A 233 -25.43 10.88 0.11
CA GLU A 233 -24.03 11.25 -0.08
C GLU A 233 -23.26 11.18 1.24
N LYS A 234 -22.06 10.57 1.21
CA LYS A 234 -21.24 10.43 2.42
C LYS A 234 -20.74 11.80 2.85
N GLY A 235 -20.99 12.14 4.11
CA GLY A 235 -20.67 13.45 4.68
C GLY A 235 -21.81 14.46 4.61
N SER A 236 -22.93 14.13 3.94
CA SER A 236 -24.14 14.95 3.94
C SER A 236 -25.36 14.14 4.38
N LYS A 237 -26.46 14.84 4.69
CA LYS A 237 -27.79 14.24 4.92
C LYS A 237 -28.67 14.31 3.67
N GLU A 238 -28.09 14.64 2.52
CA GLU A 238 -28.82 14.77 1.27
C GLU A 238 -29.17 13.38 0.74
N LEU A 239 -30.46 13.18 0.49
CA LEU A 239 -31.01 11.96 -0.09
C LEU A 239 -31.25 12.18 -1.58
N ILE A 240 -30.78 11.24 -2.39
CA ILE A 240 -30.86 11.26 -3.83
C ILE A 240 -31.67 10.03 -4.25
N ASN A 241 -32.79 10.28 -4.92
CA ASN A 241 -33.62 9.22 -5.49
C ASN A 241 -33.14 8.93 -6.91
N VAL A 242 -32.74 7.69 -7.17
CA VAL A 242 -32.25 7.26 -8.48
C VAL A 242 -32.93 5.98 -8.94
N GLN A 243 -33.21 5.91 -10.24
CA GLN A 243 -33.79 4.74 -10.87
C GLN A 243 -32.75 3.93 -11.62
N ARG A 244 -33.10 2.68 -11.96
CA ARG A 244 -32.27 1.84 -12.82
C ARG A 244 -32.00 2.57 -14.13
N GLY A 245 -30.73 2.66 -14.51
CA GLY A 245 -30.29 3.31 -15.74
C GLY A 245 -29.97 4.81 -15.59
N GLU A 246 -30.31 5.45 -14.49
CA GLU A 246 -29.94 6.84 -14.22
C GLU A 246 -28.47 6.98 -13.80
N SER A 247 -27.91 8.16 -14.05
CA SER A 247 -26.54 8.50 -13.62
C SER A 247 -26.55 9.27 -12.31
N VAL A 248 -25.67 8.89 -11.37
CA VAL A 248 -25.46 9.54 -10.08
C VAL A 248 -24.02 10.03 -9.96
N GLY A 249 -23.84 11.24 -9.42
CA GLY A 249 -22.52 11.87 -9.26
C GLY A 249 -21.74 12.06 -10.56
N GLY A 250 -22.42 12.13 -11.72
CA GLY A 250 -21.82 12.36 -13.03
C GLY A 250 -20.96 11.21 -13.61
N ARG A 251 -20.63 10.19 -12.81
CA ARG A 251 -19.71 9.10 -13.20
C ARG A 251 -20.31 7.71 -13.12
N PHE A 252 -21.30 7.53 -12.26
CA PHE A 252 -21.85 6.20 -11.98
C PHE A 252 -23.23 6.08 -12.58
N ARG A 253 -23.56 4.92 -13.14
CA ARG A 253 -24.89 4.59 -13.64
C ARG A 253 -25.46 3.44 -12.83
N VAL A 254 -26.72 3.53 -12.45
CA VAL A 254 -27.41 2.46 -11.69
C VAL A 254 -27.70 1.30 -12.63
N VAL A 255 -27.23 0.09 -12.30
CA VAL A 255 -27.44 -1.12 -13.11
C VAL A 255 -28.49 -2.02 -12.50
N SER A 256 -28.44 -2.21 -11.19
CA SER A 256 -29.42 -3.01 -10.47
C SER A 256 -29.74 -2.38 -9.14
N ILE A 257 -30.99 -2.53 -8.73
CA ILE A 257 -31.51 -2.09 -7.43
C ILE A 257 -32.16 -3.31 -6.80
N SER A 258 -31.90 -3.52 -5.52
CA SER A 258 -32.52 -4.55 -4.69
C SER A 258 -32.64 -4.03 -3.26
N GLU A 259 -33.44 -4.67 -2.41
CA GLU A 259 -33.56 -4.29 -1.00
C GLU A 259 -32.23 -4.31 -0.24
N ARG A 260 -31.30 -5.20 -0.63
CA ARG A 260 -30.04 -5.43 0.09
C ARG A 260 -28.86 -4.65 -0.47
N GLU A 261 -28.90 -4.33 -1.76
CA GLU A 261 -27.79 -3.68 -2.45
C GLU A 261 -28.23 -2.93 -3.71
N VAL A 262 -27.42 -1.93 -4.08
CA VAL A 262 -27.46 -1.25 -5.37
C VAL A 262 -26.14 -1.46 -6.09
N LYS A 263 -26.19 -1.87 -7.36
CA LYS A 263 -25.00 -1.97 -8.21
C LYS A 263 -24.91 -0.75 -9.11
N LEU A 264 -23.79 -0.04 -8.99
CA LEU A 264 -23.43 1.08 -9.81
C LEU A 264 -22.33 0.64 -10.79
N ILE A 265 -22.38 1.11 -12.03
CA ILE A 265 -21.29 0.92 -12.99
C ILE A 265 -20.67 2.27 -13.32
N ASP A 266 -19.35 2.31 -13.34
CA ASP A 266 -18.60 3.46 -13.84
C ASP A 266 -18.84 3.64 -15.35
N THR A 267 -19.24 4.83 -15.79
CA THR A 267 -19.57 5.07 -17.19
C THR A 267 -18.34 5.03 -18.10
N THR A 268 -17.15 5.34 -17.58
CA THR A 268 -15.89 5.37 -18.32
C THR A 268 -15.13 4.05 -18.18
N LEU A 269 -14.91 3.60 -16.96
CA LEU A 269 -14.08 2.41 -16.67
C LEU A 269 -14.87 1.10 -16.75
N LYS A 270 -16.20 1.16 -16.80
CA LYS A 270 -17.10 0.00 -16.78
C LYS A 270 -16.95 -0.89 -15.53
N ILE A 271 -16.40 -0.35 -14.45
CA ILE A 271 -16.20 -1.07 -13.20
C ILE A 271 -17.50 -1.06 -12.40
N THR A 272 -17.94 -2.23 -11.94
CA THR A 272 -19.12 -2.36 -11.09
C THR A 272 -18.76 -2.19 -9.62
N HIS A 273 -19.51 -1.35 -8.92
CA HIS A 273 -19.47 -1.15 -7.48
C HIS A 273 -20.78 -1.63 -6.86
N THR A 274 -20.68 -2.37 -5.77
CA THR A 274 -21.83 -2.80 -4.98
C THR A 274 -21.90 -1.94 -3.73
N LEU A 275 -23.03 -1.29 -3.53
CA LEU A 275 -23.35 -0.56 -2.30
C LEU A 275 -24.36 -1.40 -1.53
N ALA A 276 -23.95 -1.95 -0.39
CA ALA A 276 -24.85 -2.64 0.50
C ALA A 276 -25.74 -1.63 1.24
N PHE A 277 -26.93 -2.08 1.60
CA PHE A 277 -27.86 -1.33 2.44
C PHE A 277 -27.19 -0.97 3.77
N SER A 278 -27.14 0.32 4.08
CA SER A 278 -26.66 0.86 5.35
C SER A 278 -27.84 1.46 6.10
N SER A 279 -28.12 0.94 7.30
CA SER A 279 -29.18 1.43 8.17
C SER A 279 -28.75 2.65 9.00
N ASP A 280 -27.72 3.41 8.59
CA ASP A 280 -27.14 4.47 9.41
C ASP A 280 -28.23 5.35 10.04
N GLN A 281 -28.36 5.19 11.35
CA GLN A 281 -29.46 5.61 12.23
C GLN A 281 -29.55 7.13 12.44
N SER A 282 -29.09 7.94 11.48
CA SER A 282 -29.29 9.40 11.54
C SER A 282 -30.56 9.86 10.81
N SER A 283 -31.26 8.94 10.14
CA SER A 283 -32.60 9.16 9.62
C SER A 283 -33.63 8.57 10.58
N SER A 284 -34.02 9.35 11.59
CA SER A 284 -35.30 9.20 12.28
C SER A 284 -36.42 9.54 11.28
N GLY A 285 -36.64 8.67 10.29
CA GLY A 285 -37.75 8.73 9.34
C GLY A 285 -38.79 7.67 9.71
N PRO A 286 -40.09 8.00 9.74
CA PRO A 286 -41.12 7.12 10.27
C PRO A 286 -41.53 6.11 9.20
N TYR A 287 -40.66 5.18 8.82
CA TYR A 287 -41.11 4.01 8.04
C TYR A 287 -40.17 2.83 8.25
N ARG A 288 -40.40 2.12 9.35
CA ARG A 288 -39.98 0.73 9.50
C ARG A 288 -41.14 -0.12 8.98
N PRO A 289 -41.02 -0.83 7.84
CA PRO A 289 -42.04 -1.79 7.45
C PRO A 289 -42.15 -2.86 8.53
N PRO A 290 -43.36 -3.30 8.90
CA PRO A 290 -43.52 -4.38 9.87
C PRO A 290 -42.91 -5.65 9.28
N VAL A 291 -42.07 -6.31 10.08
CA VAL A 291 -41.67 -7.70 9.85
C VAL A 291 -42.96 -8.51 9.88
N ARG A 292 -43.32 -9.18 8.78
CA ARG A 292 -44.41 -10.16 8.79
C ARG A 292 -44.04 -11.21 9.84
N ALA A 293 -44.73 -11.17 10.98
CA ALA A 293 -44.80 -12.32 11.86
C ALA A 293 -45.39 -13.46 11.03
N VAL A 294 -44.65 -14.55 10.93
CA VAL A 294 -45.19 -15.81 10.42
C VAL A 294 -46.17 -16.24 11.51
N ASP A 295 -47.46 -16.25 11.19
CA ASP A 295 -48.48 -16.83 12.04
C ASP A 295 -48.16 -18.34 12.15
N ASP A 296 -47.63 -18.75 13.30
CA ASP A 296 -47.80 -20.11 13.80
C ASP A 296 -49.28 -20.22 14.21
N GLU A 297 -50.07 -20.95 13.44
CA GLU A 297 -51.37 -21.47 13.89
C GLU A 297 -51.24 -22.93 14.33
N PRO A 298 -52.09 -23.37 15.29
CA PRO A 298 -51.87 -24.50 16.21
C PRO A 298 -52.11 -25.90 15.64
#